data_AF-A0A453T494-F1
#
_entry.id   AF-A0A453T494-F1
#
_cell.length_a   1.000
_cell.length_b   1.000
_cell.length_c   1.000
_cell.angle_alpha   90.00
_cell.angle_beta   90.00
_cell.angle_gamma   90.00
#
_symmetry.space_group_name_H-M   'P 1'
#
loop_
_entity.id
_entity.type
_entity.pdbx_description
1 polymer ?
#
loop_
_entity_poly.entity_id
_entity_poly.type
_entity_poly.pdbx_seq_one_letter_code
_entity_poly.pdbx_strand_id
1 'polypeptide(L)'
;MLVPPTKWKGYDKGGHLFLPSYVMRTHGVKDQKEAIKSVPRKQLRKVFEALDILGGTKWRVNRRVHDVVETIWSRGGGIAGLVDKGNIPLPEQPETEDPDEIQKWKWSVKKTKKANRELHAERCDTELKLSVARKMREEDGFYYPHNLDFRGRAYPMHPHLSHLGSDLCRGVLEYAEGRPLGKSGLRWLKIHLANKYGGGIEKLSHESKLTFVEDHLPDIFDSAANPVDGNCWWINAEDPFQCLAACMDLSNALESSSPHGAVSHLPIHQDGSCNGLQHYAALGRDYMGAAAVNLVPGEKPADIYSEIAARVLDVVREDSMKDPATDPSVPLAKVLVDEVDRKLVKQTVMTSVYGVTFIGARQQIMKRLQEKGHITDDKLLYDVSCYATRVTLDALGQMFQSARAIMAWLGDCAKMIASKNQPVRWTSPVGLPVVQPYKKYKNYMIRTSLQCLALRREGDAIATQRQKAAFPPNFVHSLDSSHMMMTAITCKEAGLHFAGVHDSFWVHACDVDKMNQILREQFVELYSMPILENLLEEFQTLFPTVEFPPCPAQGNFDVREVLTSTYFFN
;
A
#
# COMPACT_ATOMS: atom_id res chain seq x y z
N MET A 1 0.23 -21.05 -10.97
CA MET A 1 0.69 -21.99 -12.03
C MET A 1 1.67 -22.98 -11.43
N LEU A 2 1.58 -24.28 -11.71
CA LEU A 2 2.52 -25.29 -11.17
C LEU A 2 3.87 -25.31 -11.93
N VAL A 3 3.93 -24.64 -13.07
CA VAL A 3 5.15 -24.47 -13.88
C VAL A 3 5.44 -22.99 -14.08
N PRO A 4 6.69 -22.60 -14.40
CA PRO A 4 7.06 -21.21 -14.63
C PRO A 4 6.14 -20.55 -15.68
N PRO A 5 5.73 -19.28 -15.48
CA PRO A 5 4.91 -18.56 -16.44
C PRO A 5 5.60 -18.36 -17.79
N THR A 6 4.79 -18.18 -18.85
CA THR A 6 5.30 -17.81 -20.16
C THR A 6 5.87 -16.40 -20.10
N LYS A 7 7.11 -16.23 -20.57
CA LYS A 7 7.77 -14.91 -20.65
C LYS A 7 6.98 -13.92 -21.52
N TRP A 8 6.92 -12.67 -21.09
CA TRP A 8 6.29 -11.59 -21.84
C TRP A 8 7.07 -11.22 -23.10
N LYS A 9 6.36 -11.19 -24.23
CA LYS A 9 6.89 -10.84 -25.56
C LYS A 9 6.04 -9.80 -26.30
N GLY A 10 4.97 -9.32 -25.67
CA GLY A 10 4.02 -8.38 -26.25
C GLY A 10 2.77 -8.22 -25.39
N TYR A 11 1.82 -7.41 -25.89
CA TYR A 11 0.59 -7.06 -25.16
C TYR A 11 -0.24 -8.27 -24.69
N ASP A 12 -0.42 -9.26 -25.56
CA ASP A 12 -1.23 -10.47 -25.36
C ASP A 12 -0.39 -11.76 -25.45
N LYS A 13 0.92 -11.65 -25.20
CA LYS A 13 1.89 -12.75 -25.33
C LYS A 13 2.74 -12.86 -24.06
N GLY A 14 2.31 -13.68 -23.10
CA GLY A 14 3.01 -13.93 -21.84
C GLY A 14 2.02 -14.37 -20.74
N GLY A 15 2.50 -14.58 -19.52
CA GLY A 15 1.66 -14.98 -18.39
C GLY A 15 1.29 -16.46 -18.42
N HIS A 16 0.02 -16.80 -18.64
CA HIS A 16 -0.42 -18.19 -18.65
C HIS A 16 0.07 -18.96 -19.90
N LEU A 17 0.04 -20.30 -19.83
CA LEU A 17 0.38 -21.17 -20.96
C LEU A 17 -0.71 -21.16 -22.04
N PHE A 18 -1.96 -21.35 -21.63
CA PHE A 18 -3.10 -21.52 -22.54
C PHE A 18 -4.15 -20.41 -22.42
N LEU A 19 -4.28 -19.79 -21.24
CA LEU A 19 -5.29 -18.76 -21.01
C LEU A 19 -4.82 -17.41 -21.59
N PRO A 20 -5.69 -16.69 -22.31
CA PRO A 20 -5.38 -15.33 -22.76
C PRO A 20 -4.96 -14.45 -21.59
N SER A 21 -3.82 -13.81 -21.74
CA SER A 21 -3.19 -13.01 -20.70
C SER A 21 -2.74 -11.70 -21.31
N TYR A 22 -3.00 -10.60 -20.62
CA TYR A 22 -2.68 -9.26 -21.10
C TYR A 22 -1.72 -8.58 -20.12
N VAL A 23 -0.68 -7.94 -20.67
CA VAL A 23 0.37 -7.30 -19.86
C VAL A 23 -0.16 -6.11 -19.07
N MET A 24 -1.22 -5.44 -19.57
CA MET A 24 -1.86 -4.29 -18.94
C MET A 24 -3.37 -4.50 -18.81
N ARG A 25 -3.89 -4.23 -17.61
CA ARG A 25 -5.33 -4.22 -17.27
C ARG A 25 -5.97 -2.93 -17.78
N THR A 26 -6.42 -2.94 -19.03
CA THR A 26 -7.03 -1.74 -19.64
C THR A 26 -8.52 -1.55 -19.31
N HIS A 27 -9.18 -2.56 -18.73
CA HIS A 27 -10.63 -2.54 -18.45
C HIS A 27 -11.50 -2.11 -19.64
N GLY A 28 -11.07 -2.38 -20.86
CA GLY A 28 -11.78 -2.02 -22.09
C GLY A 28 -11.48 -0.62 -22.63
N VAL A 29 -10.62 0.17 -21.97
CA VAL A 29 -10.19 1.50 -22.43
C VAL A 29 -9.36 1.36 -23.71
N LYS A 30 -9.87 1.92 -24.81
CA LYS A 30 -9.27 1.81 -26.14
C LYS A 30 -7.90 2.50 -26.22
N ASP A 31 -7.83 3.76 -25.76
CA ASP A 31 -6.62 4.59 -25.84
C ASP A 31 -5.41 3.91 -25.16
N GLN A 32 -5.63 3.24 -24.01
CA GLN A 32 -4.59 2.48 -23.31
C GLN A 32 -4.13 1.26 -24.11
N LYS A 33 -5.10 0.52 -24.67
CA LYS A 33 -4.81 -0.66 -25.50
C LYS A 33 -4.05 -0.29 -26.78
N GLU A 34 -4.39 0.84 -27.39
CA GLU A 34 -3.71 1.35 -28.58
C GLU A 34 -2.29 1.82 -28.22
N ALA A 35 -2.13 2.59 -27.14
CA ALA A 35 -0.84 3.11 -26.70
C ALA A 35 0.19 1.99 -26.44
N ILE A 36 -0.19 0.92 -25.75
CA ILE A 36 0.73 -0.20 -25.49
C ILE A 36 1.01 -1.07 -26.71
N LYS A 37 0.09 -1.10 -27.68
CA LYS A 37 0.27 -1.86 -28.93
C LYS A 37 1.08 -1.11 -29.98
N SER A 38 1.07 0.22 -29.95
CA SER A 38 1.75 1.08 -30.93
C SER A 38 3.24 1.25 -30.64
N VAL A 39 3.68 1.14 -29.38
CA VAL A 39 5.08 1.29 -29.01
C VAL A 39 5.93 0.09 -29.45
N PRO A 40 7.19 0.30 -29.89
CA PRO A 40 8.10 -0.79 -30.22
C PRO A 40 8.35 -1.71 -29.03
N ARG A 41 8.43 -3.03 -29.26
CA ARG A 41 8.72 -4.01 -28.19
C ARG A 41 10.02 -3.71 -27.43
N LYS A 42 11.02 -3.12 -28.10
CA LYS A 42 12.29 -2.72 -27.49
C LYS A 42 12.08 -1.70 -26.37
N GLN A 43 11.10 -0.80 -26.51
CA GLN A 43 10.75 0.20 -25.49
C GLN A 43 10.19 -0.47 -24.22
N LEU A 44 9.43 -1.57 -24.37
CA LEU A 44 8.82 -2.31 -23.25
C LEU A 44 9.73 -3.40 -22.65
N ARG A 45 11.00 -3.48 -23.06
CA ARG A 45 11.90 -4.57 -22.64
C ARG A 45 12.04 -4.67 -21.12
N LYS A 46 12.33 -3.54 -20.45
CA LYS A 46 12.46 -3.47 -18.98
C LYS A 46 11.17 -3.91 -18.29
N VAL A 47 10.02 -3.48 -18.83
CA VAL A 47 8.70 -3.84 -18.30
C VAL A 47 8.45 -5.35 -18.37
N PHE A 48 8.71 -5.97 -19.52
CA PHE A 48 8.54 -7.42 -19.69
C PHE A 48 9.48 -8.20 -18.78
N GLU A 49 10.75 -7.78 -18.70
CA GLU A 49 11.76 -8.43 -17.87
C GLU A 49 11.39 -8.36 -16.38
N ALA A 50 10.98 -7.21 -15.88
CA ALA A 50 10.54 -7.07 -14.49
C ALA A 50 9.32 -7.95 -14.17
N LEU A 51 8.34 -8.01 -15.07
CA LEU A 51 7.17 -8.90 -14.90
C LEU A 51 7.55 -10.39 -14.93
N ASP A 52 8.50 -10.77 -15.78
CA ASP A 52 9.02 -12.14 -15.86
C ASP A 52 9.78 -12.52 -14.59
N ILE A 53 10.52 -11.58 -13.98
CA ILE A 53 11.19 -11.76 -12.69
C ILE A 53 10.17 -11.99 -11.58
N LEU A 54 9.20 -11.07 -11.44
CA LEU A 54 8.13 -11.18 -10.44
C LEU A 54 7.32 -12.47 -10.61
N GLY A 55 7.02 -12.85 -11.85
CA GLY A 55 6.30 -14.08 -12.16
C GLY A 55 7.13 -15.35 -12.03
N GLY A 56 8.45 -15.24 -12.13
CA GLY A 56 9.40 -16.34 -12.02
C GLY A 56 9.72 -16.75 -10.59
N THR A 57 9.31 -15.97 -9.59
CA THR A 57 9.49 -16.33 -8.18
C THR A 57 8.56 -17.49 -7.80
N LYS A 58 9.15 -18.60 -7.33
CA LYS A 58 8.44 -19.81 -6.91
C LYS A 58 8.02 -19.69 -5.45
N TRP A 59 6.73 -19.86 -5.19
CA TRP A 59 6.10 -19.81 -3.88
C TRP A 59 5.66 -21.20 -3.43
N ARG A 60 5.51 -21.41 -2.12
CA ARG A 60 4.82 -22.57 -1.56
C ARG A 60 3.96 -22.16 -0.38
N VAL A 61 3.10 -23.07 0.06
CA VAL A 61 2.32 -22.89 1.30
C VAL A 61 3.24 -23.16 2.50
N ASN A 62 3.34 -22.20 3.42
CA ASN A 62 3.89 -22.42 4.75
C ASN A 62 2.90 -23.32 5.52
N ARG A 63 3.20 -24.62 5.56
CA ARG A 63 2.31 -25.64 6.11
C ARG A 63 2.04 -25.43 7.59
N ARG A 64 3.04 -25.00 8.37
CA ARG A 64 2.89 -24.79 9.82
C ARG A 64 1.93 -23.66 10.13
N VAL A 65 2.07 -22.51 9.46
CA VAL A 65 1.15 -21.38 9.63
C VAL A 65 -0.24 -21.73 9.09
N HIS A 66 -0.31 -22.42 7.96
CA HIS A 66 -1.59 -22.90 7.41
C HIS A 66 -2.35 -23.80 8.39
N ASP A 67 -1.68 -24.74 9.06
CA ASP A 67 -2.31 -25.65 10.02
C ASP A 67 -2.84 -24.90 11.27
N VAL A 68 -2.13 -23.85 11.70
CA VAL A 68 -2.60 -22.95 12.78
C VAL A 68 -3.85 -22.19 12.34
N VAL A 69 -3.84 -21.62 11.14
CA VAL A 69 -4.99 -20.91 10.57
C VAL A 69 -6.19 -21.84 10.46
N GLU A 70 -6.03 -23.06 9.94
CA GLU A 70 -7.13 -24.05 9.85
C GLU A 70 -7.67 -24.43 11.23
N THR A 71 -6.79 -24.55 12.23
CA THR A 71 -7.19 -24.82 13.61
C THR A 71 -8.05 -23.68 14.16
N ILE A 72 -7.59 -22.43 14.06
CA ILE A 72 -8.35 -21.25 14.51
C ILE A 72 -9.68 -21.14 13.74
N TRP A 73 -9.65 -21.35 12.42
CA TRP A 73 -10.84 -21.31 11.59
C TRP A 73 -11.85 -22.39 12.00
N SER A 74 -11.39 -23.62 12.26
CA SER A 74 -12.25 -24.72 12.72
C SER A 74 -12.92 -24.43 14.08
N ARG A 75 -12.23 -23.69 14.97
CA ARG A 75 -12.71 -23.30 16.30
C ARG A 75 -13.65 -22.08 16.31
N GLY A 76 -13.90 -21.45 15.16
CA GLY A 76 -14.87 -20.34 15.03
C GLY A 76 -14.32 -19.06 14.41
N GLY A 77 -13.01 -18.94 14.21
CA GLY A 77 -12.38 -17.69 13.73
C GLY A 77 -12.30 -16.63 14.83
N GLY A 78 -12.30 -15.35 14.45
CA GLY A 78 -12.32 -14.21 15.39
C GLY A 78 -11.00 -13.89 16.10
N ILE A 79 -9.92 -14.64 15.80
CA ILE A 79 -8.61 -14.50 16.43
C ILE A 79 -7.58 -14.05 15.39
N ALA A 80 -6.58 -13.25 15.80
CA ALA A 80 -5.46 -12.84 14.95
C ALA A 80 -5.90 -12.15 13.64
N GLY A 81 -7.02 -11.41 13.69
CA GLY A 81 -7.59 -10.73 12.52
C GLY A 81 -8.38 -11.64 11.55
N LEU A 82 -8.57 -12.93 11.87
CA LEU A 82 -9.53 -13.76 11.14
C LEU A 82 -10.96 -13.34 11.47
N VAL A 83 -11.81 -13.32 10.45
CA VAL A 83 -13.23 -13.03 10.60
C VAL A 83 -13.92 -14.07 11.50
N ASP A 84 -14.92 -13.63 12.27
CA ASP A 84 -15.74 -14.52 13.08
C ASP A 84 -16.75 -15.31 12.20
N LYS A 85 -16.92 -16.61 12.47
CA LYS A 85 -17.90 -17.46 11.78
C LYS A 85 -19.36 -17.13 12.13
N GLY A 86 -19.60 -16.67 13.34
CA GLY A 86 -20.89 -16.26 13.87
C GLY A 86 -21.39 -14.94 13.28
N ASN A 87 -22.70 -14.73 13.44
CA ASN A 87 -23.31 -13.43 13.19
C ASN A 87 -23.44 -12.66 14.51
N ILE A 88 -23.36 -11.35 14.43
CA ILE A 88 -23.72 -10.46 15.53
C ILE A 88 -25.23 -10.62 15.78
N PRO A 89 -25.66 -10.94 17.02
CA PRO A 89 -27.07 -11.03 17.36
C PRO A 89 -27.82 -9.72 17.06
N LEU A 90 -29.05 -9.83 16.56
CA LEU A 90 -29.86 -8.63 16.32
C LEU A 90 -30.28 -8.01 17.66
N PRO A 91 -30.28 -6.66 17.78
CA PRO A 91 -30.78 -5.98 18.96
C PRO A 91 -32.23 -6.38 19.26
N GLU A 92 -32.52 -6.70 20.50
CA GLU A 92 -33.88 -7.01 20.95
C GLU A 92 -34.78 -5.79 20.80
N GLN A 93 -36.04 -6.05 20.46
CA GLN A 93 -37.02 -4.99 20.32
C GLN A 93 -37.35 -4.42 21.71
N PRO A 94 -37.26 -3.10 21.92
CA PRO A 94 -37.59 -2.51 23.22
C PRO A 94 -39.10 -2.64 23.48
N GLU A 95 -39.46 -2.95 24.72
CA GLU A 95 -40.85 -2.97 25.21
C GLU A 95 -41.33 -1.54 25.52
N THR A 96 -41.40 -0.71 24.49
CA THR A 96 -41.75 0.71 24.58
C THR A 96 -42.63 1.11 23.40
N GLU A 97 -43.55 2.04 23.63
CA GLU A 97 -44.33 2.68 22.56
C GLU A 97 -43.70 3.99 22.08
N ASP A 98 -42.59 4.44 22.69
CA ASP A 98 -41.91 5.67 22.31
C ASP A 98 -41.40 5.57 20.85
N PRO A 99 -41.91 6.42 19.94
CA PRO A 99 -41.47 6.44 18.54
C PRO A 99 -39.97 6.65 18.37
N ASP A 100 -39.33 7.42 19.26
CA ASP A 100 -37.90 7.71 19.16
C ASP A 100 -37.04 6.50 19.56
N GLU A 101 -37.44 5.76 20.59
CA GLU A 101 -36.78 4.51 21.00
C GLU A 101 -36.97 3.41 19.94
N ILE A 102 -38.18 3.26 19.41
CA ILE A 102 -38.46 2.34 18.29
C ILE A 102 -37.62 2.70 17.07
N GLN A 103 -37.48 3.99 16.77
CA GLN A 103 -36.66 4.45 15.65
C GLN A 103 -35.17 4.16 15.89
N LYS A 104 -34.63 4.45 17.08
CA LYS A 104 -33.25 4.11 17.45
C LYS A 104 -33.00 2.60 17.33
N TRP A 105 -33.93 1.76 17.78
CA TRP A 105 -33.86 0.31 17.63
C TRP A 105 -33.83 -0.10 16.15
N LYS A 106 -34.76 0.41 15.31
CA LYS A 106 -34.77 0.13 13.86
C LYS A 106 -33.43 0.47 13.19
N TRP A 107 -32.82 1.57 13.59
CA TRP A 107 -31.49 1.98 13.11
C TRP A 107 -30.40 1.01 13.57
N SER A 108 -30.43 0.61 14.84
CA SER A 108 -29.51 -0.39 15.40
C SER A 108 -29.62 -1.75 14.69
N VAL A 109 -30.84 -2.22 14.43
CA VAL A 109 -31.10 -3.44 13.63
C VAL A 109 -30.56 -3.30 12.22
N LYS A 110 -30.79 -2.16 11.55
CA LYS A 110 -30.27 -1.90 10.19
C LYS A 110 -28.73 -1.89 10.17
N LYS A 111 -28.10 -1.28 11.18
CA LYS A 111 -26.64 -1.27 11.36
C LYS A 111 -26.10 -2.68 11.56
N THR A 112 -26.72 -3.47 12.44
CA THR A 112 -26.32 -4.85 12.71
C THR A 112 -26.50 -5.76 11.49
N LYS A 113 -27.62 -5.65 10.77
CA LYS A 113 -27.83 -6.36 9.49
C LYS A 113 -26.79 -5.99 8.44
N LYS A 114 -26.34 -4.73 8.40
CA LYS A 114 -25.25 -4.30 7.51
C LYS A 114 -23.93 -4.96 7.90
N ALA A 115 -23.56 -4.91 9.18
CA ALA A 115 -22.36 -5.56 9.69
C ALA A 115 -22.34 -7.07 9.40
N ASN A 116 -23.44 -7.78 9.61
CA ASN A 116 -23.54 -9.21 9.29
C ASN A 116 -23.37 -9.52 7.79
N ARG A 117 -23.80 -8.62 6.89
CA ARG A 117 -23.54 -8.79 5.44
C ARG A 117 -22.06 -8.57 5.10
N GLU A 118 -21.41 -7.62 5.75
CA GLU A 118 -19.97 -7.36 5.58
C GLU A 118 -19.15 -8.55 6.09
N LEU A 119 -19.45 -9.05 7.30
CA LEU A 119 -18.84 -10.26 7.86
C LEU A 119 -19.06 -11.48 6.95
N HIS A 120 -20.24 -11.64 6.37
CA HIS A 120 -20.49 -12.73 5.42
C HIS A 120 -19.58 -12.63 4.18
N ALA A 121 -19.37 -11.44 3.64
CA ALA A 121 -18.48 -11.24 2.51
C ALA A 121 -17.01 -11.57 2.88
N GLU A 122 -16.55 -11.16 4.06
CA GLU A 122 -15.21 -11.47 4.58
C GLU A 122 -15.01 -12.98 4.84
N ARG A 123 -16.04 -13.68 5.32
CA ARG A 123 -16.02 -15.15 5.46
C ARG A 123 -15.88 -15.85 4.12
N CYS A 124 -16.62 -15.40 3.10
CA CYS A 124 -16.51 -15.92 1.75
C CYS A 124 -15.11 -15.69 1.16
N ASP A 125 -14.54 -14.50 1.35
CA ASP A 125 -13.16 -14.19 0.92
C ASP A 125 -12.12 -15.07 1.63
N THR A 126 -12.25 -15.24 2.95
CA THR A 126 -11.38 -16.12 3.76
C THR A 126 -11.46 -17.57 3.27
N GLU A 127 -12.66 -18.10 3.06
CA GLU A 127 -12.85 -19.48 2.61
C GLU A 127 -12.30 -19.70 1.20
N LEU A 128 -12.40 -18.72 0.29
CA LEU A 128 -11.79 -18.79 -1.04
C LEU A 128 -10.26 -18.84 -0.96
N LYS A 129 -9.65 -18.07 -0.06
CA LYS A 129 -8.19 -18.10 0.18
C LYS A 129 -7.74 -19.45 0.73
N LEU A 130 -8.42 -19.96 1.76
CA LEU A 130 -8.12 -21.25 2.38
C LEU A 130 -8.36 -22.41 1.42
N SER A 131 -9.41 -22.37 0.61
CA SER A 131 -9.67 -23.38 -0.43
C SER A 131 -8.51 -23.48 -1.42
N VAL A 132 -7.95 -22.34 -1.85
CA VAL A 132 -6.75 -22.33 -2.70
C VAL A 132 -5.53 -22.85 -1.92
N ALA A 133 -5.33 -22.43 -0.67
CA ALA A 133 -4.21 -22.87 0.15
C ALA A 133 -4.22 -24.40 0.38
N ARG A 134 -5.36 -24.98 0.77
CA ARG A 134 -5.58 -26.43 0.91
C ARG A 134 -5.23 -27.18 -0.37
N LYS A 135 -5.65 -26.67 -1.53
CA LYS A 135 -5.36 -27.30 -2.82
C LYS A 135 -3.88 -27.25 -3.19
N MET A 136 -3.17 -26.21 -2.79
CA MET A 136 -1.75 -26.01 -3.11
C MET A 136 -0.80 -26.52 -2.03
N ARG A 137 -1.31 -27.02 -0.89
CA ARG A 137 -0.53 -27.39 0.31
C ARG A 137 0.54 -28.46 0.04
N GLU A 138 0.20 -29.46 -0.77
CA GLU A 138 1.07 -30.60 -1.09
C GLU A 138 1.94 -30.38 -2.33
N GLU A 139 1.73 -29.28 -3.07
CA GLU A 139 2.55 -28.97 -4.24
C GLU A 139 3.95 -28.50 -3.80
N ASP A 140 4.99 -28.90 -4.53
CA ASP A 140 6.38 -28.44 -4.29
C ASP A 140 6.55 -26.93 -4.46
N GLY A 141 5.63 -26.30 -5.17
CA GLY A 141 5.50 -24.86 -5.28
C GLY A 141 4.85 -24.42 -6.58
N PHE A 142 4.48 -23.15 -6.64
CA PHE A 142 3.71 -22.54 -7.71
C PHE A 142 4.16 -21.10 -7.97
N TYR A 143 3.75 -20.59 -9.11
CA TYR A 143 4.12 -19.28 -9.64
C TYR A 143 2.88 -18.41 -9.87
N TYR A 144 3.08 -17.10 -9.75
CA TYR A 144 2.07 -16.09 -10.03
C TYR A 144 2.44 -15.30 -11.28
N PRO A 145 1.86 -15.54 -12.46
CA PRO A 145 2.03 -14.61 -13.57
C PRO A 145 1.56 -13.22 -13.16
N HIS A 146 2.35 -12.19 -13.48
CA HIS A 146 2.05 -10.79 -13.16
C HIS A 146 1.62 -10.02 -14.40
N ASN A 147 0.75 -9.03 -14.19
CA ASN A 147 0.43 -7.97 -15.14
C ASN A 147 0.40 -6.62 -14.44
N LEU A 148 0.13 -5.56 -15.20
CA LEU A 148 0.19 -4.18 -14.75
C LEU A 148 -1.20 -3.56 -14.76
N ASP A 149 -1.42 -2.59 -13.89
CA ASP A 149 -2.41 -1.56 -14.19
C ASP A 149 -1.90 -0.59 -15.27
N PHE A 150 -2.71 0.41 -15.63
CA PHE A 150 -2.33 1.37 -16.66
C PHE A 150 -1.17 2.30 -16.27
N ARG A 151 -0.78 2.35 -14.99
CA ARG A 151 0.27 3.22 -14.43
C ARG A 151 1.61 2.48 -14.32
N GLY A 152 1.59 1.16 -14.41
CA GLY A 152 2.76 0.30 -14.28
C GLY A 152 2.85 -0.45 -12.96
N ARG A 153 1.86 -0.37 -12.06
CA ARG A 153 1.91 -1.16 -10.83
C ARG A 153 1.65 -2.63 -11.16
N ALA A 154 2.54 -3.50 -10.70
CA ALA A 154 2.45 -4.93 -10.94
C ALA A 154 1.51 -5.62 -9.95
N TYR A 155 0.78 -6.62 -10.46
CA TYR A 155 -0.17 -7.42 -9.72
C TYR A 155 -0.13 -8.88 -10.19
N PRO A 156 -0.20 -9.86 -9.28
CA PRO A 156 -0.43 -11.24 -9.64
C PRO A 156 -1.82 -11.35 -10.29
N MET A 157 -1.93 -12.20 -11.30
CA MET A 157 -3.19 -12.43 -12.01
C MET A 157 -4.18 -13.28 -11.21
N HIS A 158 -3.71 -14.02 -10.20
CA HIS A 158 -4.55 -14.88 -9.37
C HIS A 158 -5.17 -14.05 -8.23
N PRO A 159 -6.50 -14.04 -8.06
CA PRO A 159 -7.17 -13.03 -7.22
C PRO A 159 -7.27 -13.39 -5.73
N HIS A 160 -7.20 -14.66 -5.34
CA HIS A 160 -7.52 -15.10 -3.97
C HIS A 160 -6.27 -15.19 -3.08
N LEU A 161 -5.50 -16.27 -3.19
CA LEU A 161 -4.26 -16.46 -2.43
C LEU A 161 -3.07 -15.92 -3.24
N SER A 162 -2.51 -14.79 -2.81
CA SER A 162 -1.26 -14.23 -3.34
C SER A 162 -0.57 -13.35 -2.30
N HIS A 163 0.73 -13.10 -2.49
CA HIS A 163 1.53 -12.28 -1.58
C HIS A 163 1.09 -10.80 -1.50
N LEU A 164 0.33 -10.29 -2.48
CA LEU A 164 -0.31 -8.97 -2.39
C LEU A 164 -1.52 -8.94 -1.44
N GLY A 165 -1.99 -10.10 -0.98
CA GLY A 165 -3.16 -10.23 -0.10
C GLY A 165 -2.94 -9.71 1.32
N SER A 166 -3.89 -10.04 2.19
CA SER A 166 -3.89 -9.71 3.62
C SER A 166 -2.78 -10.45 4.39
N ASP A 167 -2.59 -10.11 5.67
CA ASP A 167 -1.67 -10.81 6.59
C ASP A 167 -1.82 -12.34 6.52
N LEU A 168 -3.05 -12.86 6.55
CA LEU A 168 -3.35 -14.28 6.30
C LEU A 168 -2.65 -14.83 5.05
N CYS A 169 -2.77 -14.15 3.91
CA CYS A 169 -2.16 -14.62 2.67
C CYS A 169 -0.63 -14.60 2.74
N ARG A 170 -0.05 -13.57 3.39
CA ARG A 170 1.39 -13.40 3.49
C ARG A 170 2.03 -14.35 4.49
N GLY A 171 1.39 -14.60 5.63
CA GLY A 171 1.87 -15.57 6.61
C GLY A 171 1.80 -17.02 6.10
N VAL A 172 0.81 -17.34 5.26
CA VAL A 172 0.64 -18.68 4.67
C VAL A 172 1.54 -18.91 3.44
N LEU A 173 2.20 -17.88 2.91
CA LEU A 173 3.05 -17.98 1.72
C LEU A 173 4.51 -17.74 2.05
N GLU A 174 5.39 -18.59 1.51
CA GLU A 174 6.84 -18.43 1.60
C GLU A 174 7.52 -18.81 0.29
N TYR A 175 8.81 -18.50 0.14
CA TYR A 175 9.56 -18.93 -1.03
C TYR A 175 9.72 -20.45 -1.04
N ALA A 176 9.50 -21.07 -2.21
CA ALA A 176 9.65 -22.51 -2.34
C ALA A 176 11.13 -22.93 -2.20
N GLU A 177 12.03 -22.13 -2.76
CA GLU A 177 13.47 -22.26 -2.62
C GLU A 177 13.91 -21.57 -1.33
N GLY A 178 14.75 -22.20 -0.53
CA GLY A 178 15.28 -21.63 0.71
C GLY A 178 16.74 -21.24 0.57
N ARG A 179 17.20 -20.31 1.41
CA ARG A 179 18.63 -19.92 1.47
C ARG A 179 19.16 -19.99 2.90
N PRO A 180 20.43 -20.38 3.11
CA PRO A 180 21.06 -20.28 4.42
C PRO A 180 21.05 -18.84 4.92
N LEU A 181 20.73 -18.63 6.19
CA LEU A 181 20.62 -17.28 6.78
C LEU A 181 21.95 -16.51 6.70
N GLY A 182 23.08 -17.16 7.02
CA GLY A 182 24.33 -16.47 7.28
C GLY A 182 24.22 -15.48 8.46
N LYS A 183 25.31 -14.76 8.74
CA LYS A 183 25.36 -13.76 9.83
C LYS A 183 24.36 -12.62 9.64
N SER A 184 24.34 -12.06 8.43
CA SER A 184 23.43 -10.96 8.11
C SER A 184 21.97 -11.42 8.10
N GLY A 185 21.65 -12.58 7.52
CA GLY A 185 20.27 -13.03 7.45
C GLY A 185 19.66 -13.36 8.80
N LEU A 186 20.42 -13.91 9.76
CA LEU A 186 19.88 -14.10 11.12
C LEU A 186 19.52 -12.76 11.77
N ARG A 187 20.35 -11.73 11.58
CA ARG A 187 20.06 -10.37 12.04
C ARG A 187 18.80 -9.80 11.38
N TRP A 188 18.67 -9.94 10.07
CA TRP A 188 17.50 -9.45 9.32
C TRP A 188 16.22 -10.22 9.63
N LEU A 189 16.29 -11.51 9.94
CA LEU A 189 15.14 -12.30 10.40
C LEU A 189 14.61 -11.77 11.73
N LYS A 190 15.50 -11.42 12.68
CA LYS A 190 15.11 -10.78 13.95
C LYS A 190 14.48 -9.40 13.72
N ILE A 191 15.11 -8.56 12.89
CA ILE A 191 14.56 -7.24 12.54
C ILE A 191 13.18 -7.37 11.87
N HIS A 192 13.01 -8.36 10.99
CA HIS A 192 11.74 -8.63 10.33
C HIS A 192 10.66 -9.02 11.34
N LEU A 193 10.96 -9.90 12.29
CA LEU A 193 10.02 -10.28 13.37
C LEU A 193 9.58 -9.03 14.15
N ALA A 194 10.53 -8.18 14.57
CA ALA A 194 10.23 -6.93 15.27
C ALA A 194 9.36 -5.98 14.42
N ASN A 195 9.62 -5.88 13.12
CA ASN A 195 8.81 -5.08 12.19
C ASN A 195 7.38 -5.63 12.03
N LYS A 196 7.21 -6.96 11.94
CA LYS A 196 5.89 -7.60 11.84
C LYS A 196 5.11 -7.53 13.16
N TYR A 197 5.81 -7.51 14.31
CA TYR A 197 5.18 -7.26 15.61
C TYR A 197 4.53 -5.87 15.65
N GLY A 198 5.20 -4.84 15.14
CA GLY A 198 4.64 -3.48 15.02
C GLY A 198 4.45 -2.80 16.38
N GLY A 199 3.43 -1.96 16.54
CA GLY A 199 3.13 -1.30 17.82
C GLY A 199 4.13 -0.22 18.22
N GLY A 200 4.86 0.36 17.27
CA GLY A 200 5.92 1.34 17.50
C GLY A 200 7.31 0.73 17.53
N ILE A 201 7.43 -0.60 17.63
CA ILE A 201 8.72 -1.31 17.58
C ILE A 201 9.38 -1.13 16.20
N GLU A 202 8.59 -1.02 15.13
CA GLU A 202 9.09 -0.80 13.78
C GLU A 202 9.79 0.57 13.59
N LYS A 203 9.58 1.48 14.56
CA LYS A 203 10.18 2.84 14.61
C LYS A 203 11.43 2.93 15.46
N LEU A 204 11.84 1.84 16.10
CA LEU A 204 13.09 1.79 16.84
C LEU A 204 14.28 1.66 15.89
N SER A 205 15.49 1.88 16.41
CA SER A 205 16.71 1.58 15.67
C SER A 205 16.85 0.07 15.46
N HIS A 206 17.66 -0.35 14.49
CA HIS A 206 17.91 -1.78 14.28
C HIS A 206 18.42 -2.49 15.54
N GLU A 207 19.30 -1.86 16.31
CA GLU A 207 19.84 -2.46 17.55
C GLU A 207 18.77 -2.63 18.62
N SER A 208 17.90 -1.62 18.80
CA SER A 208 16.76 -1.73 19.73
C SER A 208 15.74 -2.79 19.28
N LYS A 209 15.54 -2.98 17.97
CA LYS A 209 14.72 -4.08 17.45
C LYS A 209 15.33 -5.45 17.76
N LEU A 210 16.65 -5.58 17.68
CA LEU A 210 17.34 -6.81 18.06
C LEU A 210 17.16 -7.08 19.55
N THR A 211 17.38 -6.09 20.41
CA THR A 211 17.15 -6.21 21.86
C THR A 211 15.71 -6.66 22.17
N PHE A 212 14.71 -6.04 21.53
CA PHE A 212 13.32 -6.46 21.68
C PHE A 212 13.11 -7.96 21.39
N VAL A 213 13.75 -8.48 20.35
CA VAL A 213 13.65 -9.91 19.99
C VAL A 213 14.39 -10.79 21.00
N GLU A 214 15.57 -10.38 21.47
CA GLU A 214 16.31 -11.13 22.51
C GLU A 214 15.50 -11.22 23.81
N ASP A 215 14.86 -10.12 24.21
CA ASP A 215 14.07 -10.04 25.46
C ASP A 215 12.82 -10.93 25.41
N HIS A 216 12.30 -11.22 24.20
CA HIS A 216 11.09 -12.02 23.98
C HIS A 216 11.38 -13.41 23.39
N LEU A 217 12.62 -13.90 23.44
CA LEU A 217 12.93 -15.26 22.98
C LEU A 217 12.04 -16.35 23.60
N PRO A 218 11.70 -16.32 24.92
CA PRO A 218 10.79 -17.30 25.50
C PRO A 218 9.40 -17.29 24.84
N ASP A 219 8.85 -16.10 24.57
CA ASP A 219 7.55 -15.94 23.91
C ASP A 219 7.59 -16.37 22.44
N ILE A 220 8.72 -16.16 21.77
CA ILE A 220 8.96 -16.57 20.38
C ILE A 220 9.01 -18.10 20.28
N PHE A 221 9.77 -18.76 21.17
CA PHE A 221 9.84 -20.22 21.21
C PHE A 221 8.48 -20.84 21.56
N ASP A 222 7.76 -20.27 22.52
CA ASP A 222 6.40 -20.73 22.84
C ASP A 222 5.44 -20.54 21.66
N SER A 223 5.47 -19.37 21.01
CA SER A 223 4.65 -19.10 19.81
C SER A 223 4.95 -20.08 18.67
N ALA A 224 6.20 -20.51 18.50
CA ALA A 224 6.58 -21.47 17.48
C ALA A 224 6.17 -22.92 17.79
N ALA A 225 6.25 -23.31 19.07
CA ALA A 225 5.97 -24.67 19.54
C ALA A 225 4.47 -24.91 19.82
N ASN A 226 3.80 -23.95 20.47
CA ASN A 226 2.41 -24.03 20.92
C ASN A 226 1.57 -22.84 20.40
N PRO A 227 1.46 -22.64 19.07
CA PRO A 227 0.90 -21.42 18.48
C PRO A 227 -0.57 -21.14 18.81
N VAL A 228 -1.35 -22.14 19.22
CA VAL A 228 -2.80 -22.02 19.46
C VAL A 228 -3.14 -22.16 20.95
N ASP A 229 -2.44 -23.03 21.68
CA ASP A 229 -2.78 -23.40 23.05
C ASP A 229 -1.73 -22.92 24.09
N GLY A 230 -0.68 -22.22 23.65
CA GLY A 230 0.33 -21.58 24.50
C GLY A 230 -0.03 -20.15 24.92
N ASN A 231 0.98 -19.33 25.18
CA ASN A 231 0.82 -17.91 25.56
C ASN A 231 0.31 -17.04 24.41
N CYS A 232 0.45 -17.52 23.16
CA CYS A 232 -0.06 -16.88 21.95
C CYS A 232 0.38 -15.42 21.78
N TRP A 233 1.62 -15.10 22.19
CA TRP A 233 2.17 -13.74 22.15
C TRP A 233 2.07 -13.09 20.77
N TRP A 234 2.28 -13.88 19.71
CA TRP A 234 2.20 -13.45 18.30
C TRP A 234 0.85 -12.83 17.89
N ILE A 235 -0.26 -13.10 18.60
CA ILE A 235 -1.60 -12.53 18.29
C ILE A 235 -1.63 -11.02 18.52
N ASN A 236 -0.77 -10.50 19.40
CA ASN A 236 -0.71 -9.08 19.74
C ASN A 236 0.02 -8.25 18.68
N ALA A 237 0.63 -8.88 17.68
CA ALA A 237 1.30 -8.20 16.58
C ALA A 237 0.32 -7.45 15.66
N GLU A 238 0.80 -6.42 14.97
CA GLU A 238 0.03 -5.75 13.91
C GLU A 238 -0.21 -6.68 12.70
N ASP A 239 0.75 -7.56 12.39
CA ASP A 239 0.69 -8.59 11.35
C ASP A 239 0.87 -10.00 11.99
N PRO A 240 -0.17 -10.56 12.65
CA PRO A 240 -0.04 -11.78 13.45
C PRO A 240 0.52 -13.00 12.72
N PHE A 241 -0.01 -13.34 11.54
CA PHE A 241 0.40 -14.57 10.84
C PHE A 241 1.81 -14.44 10.24
N GLN A 242 2.21 -13.26 9.79
CA GLN A 242 3.61 -13.01 9.39
C GLN A 242 4.56 -13.05 10.60
N CYS A 243 4.15 -12.49 11.75
CA CYS A 243 4.91 -12.57 12.99
C CYS A 243 5.09 -14.03 13.44
N LEU A 244 4.03 -14.83 13.39
CA LEU A 244 4.08 -16.26 13.70
C LEU A 244 5.02 -17.02 12.76
N ALA A 245 4.96 -16.73 11.45
CA ALA A 245 5.88 -17.32 10.47
C ALA A 245 7.34 -17.02 10.84
N ALA A 246 7.65 -15.77 11.20
CA ALA A 246 8.97 -15.35 11.65
C ALA A 246 9.38 -16.00 12.98
N CYS A 247 8.47 -16.17 13.94
CA CYS A 247 8.74 -16.88 15.19
C CYS A 247 9.15 -18.34 14.93
N MET A 248 8.41 -19.01 14.04
CA MET A 248 8.68 -20.40 13.65
C MET A 248 10.03 -20.56 12.94
N ASP A 249 10.35 -19.66 12.02
CA ASP A 249 11.61 -19.69 11.26
C ASP A 249 12.82 -19.34 12.14
N LEU A 250 12.69 -18.34 13.03
CA LEU A 250 13.73 -17.95 13.97
C LEU A 250 13.98 -19.05 15.01
N SER A 251 12.93 -19.66 15.54
CA SER A 251 13.06 -20.77 16.51
C SER A 251 13.81 -21.95 15.89
N ASN A 252 13.40 -22.37 14.68
CA ASN A 252 14.08 -23.41 13.93
C ASN A 252 15.57 -23.09 13.71
N ALA A 253 15.91 -21.83 13.43
CA ALA A 253 17.29 -21.42 13.25
C ALA A 253 18.08 -21.50 14.56
N LEU A 254 17.55 -20.95 15.66
CA LEU A 254 18.24 -20.89 16.95
C LEU A 254 18.40 -22.27 17.61
N GLU A 255 17.46 -23.19 17.39
CA GLU A 255 17.53 -24.58 17.88
C GLU A 255 18.43 -25.48 17.02
N SER A 256 18.79 -25.04 15.81
CA SER A 256 19.67 -25.81 14.93
C SER A 256 21.11 -25.85 15.46
N SER A 257 21.87 -26.86 15.03
CA SER A 257 23.30 -26.98 15.35
C SER A 257 24.16 -25.79 14.84
N SER A 258 23.65 -25.03 13.85
CA SER A 258 24.29 -23.83 13.32
C SER A 258 23.22 -22.84 12.87
N PRO A 259 22.87 -21.84 13.71
CA PRO A 259 21.85 -20.85 13.36
C PRO A 259 22.13 -20.09 12.06
N HIS A 260 23.39 -19.83 11.76
CA HIS A 260 23.80 -19.18 10.50
C HIS A 260 23.69 -20.11 9.28
N GLY A 261 23.71 -21.43 9.49
CA GLY A 261 23.55 -22.42 8.42
C GLY A 261 22.10 -22.84 8.19
N ALA A 262 21.18 -22.45 9.08
CA ALA A 262 19.77 -22.77 8.96
C ALA A 262 19.19 -22.17 7.66
N VAL A 263 18.40 -22.97 6.95
CA VAL A 263 17.77 -22.58 5.69
C VAL A 263 16.45 -21.91 5.99
N SER A 264 16.33 -20.64 5.59
CA SER A 264 15.09 -19.87 5.70
C SER A 264 14.42 -19.74 4.32
N HIS A 265 13.09 -19.83 4.36
CA HIS A 265 12.21 -19.67 3.19
C HIS A 265 11.45 -18.34 3.23
N LEU A 266 11.57 -17.57 4.31
CA LEU A 266 10.77 -16.38 4.48
C LEU A 266 11.24 -15.24 3.58
N PRO A 267 10.31 -14.56 2.89
CA PRO A 267 10.59 -13.27 2.29
C PRO A 267 10.76 -12.23 3.40
N ILE A 268 11.92 -11.56 3.44
CA ILE A 268 12.15 -10.43 4.36
C ILE A 268 11.77 -9.13 3.65
N HIS A 269 10.84 -8.41 4.25
CA HIS A 269 10.26 -7.20 3.68
C HIS A 269 11.10 -5.97 4.03
N GLN A 270 11.32 -5.09 3.07
CA GLN A 270 11.80 -3.72 3.30
C GLN A 270 10.76 -2.76 2.70
N ASP A 271 10.17 -1.92 3.55
CA ASP A 271 9.02 -1.08 3.19
C ASP A 271 9.43 0.38 3.03
N GLY A 272 8.97 1.04 1.97
CA GLY A 272 9.09 2.49 1.83
C GLY A 272 8.28 3.21 2.92
N SER A 273 8.89 4.19 3.60
CA SER A 273 8.25 4.87 4.76
C SER A 273 6.95 5.60 4.41
N CYS A 274 7.01 6.48 3.40
CA CYS A 274 5.84 7.11 2.79
C CYS A 274 6.18 7.36 1.31
N ASN A 275 6.09 6.30 0.52
CA ASN A 275 6.72 6.22 -0.79
C ASN A 275 6.31 7.36 -1.75
N GLY A 276 5.03 7.74 -1.78
CA GLY A 276 4.58 8.88 -2.57
C GLY A 276 5.31 10.19 -2.22
N LEU A 277 5.52 10.48 -0.93
CA LEU A 277 6.26 11.66 -0.49
C LEU A 277 7.77 11.52 -0.73
N GLN A 278 8.33 10.32 -0.63
CA GLN A 278 9.73 10.06 -1.02
C GLN A 278 9.95 10.45 -2.48
N HIS A 279 9.05 10.02 -3.38
CA HIS A 279 9.11 10.36 -4.79
C HIS A 279 8.93 11.87 -5.04
N TYR A 280 8.03 12.56 -4.34
CA TYR A 280 7.89 14.02 -4.47
C TYR A 280 9.08 14.80 -3.91
N ALA A 281 9.63 14.40 -2.77
CA ALA A 281 10.80 15.05 -2.18
C ALA A 281 12.02 14.92 -3.12
N ALA A 282 12.19 13.77 -3.76
CA ALA A 282 13.24 13.56 -4.76
C ALA A 282 13.00 14.34 -6.06
N LEU A 283 11.76 14.41 -6.58
CA LEU A 283 11.42 15.26 -7.74
C LEU A 283 11.70 16.74 -7.47
N GLY A 284 11.31 17.21 -6.29
CA GLY A 284 11.39 18.61 -5.90
C GLY A 284 12.70 19.03 -5.26
N ARG A 285 13.64 18.09 -5.07
CA ARG A 285 14.89 18.29 -4.32
C ARG A 285 14.66 18.98 -2.95
N ASP A 286 13.61 18.58 -2.25
CA ASP A 286 13.17 19.17 -0.98
C ASP A 286 13.87 18.51 0.20
N TYR A 287 14.87 19.16 0.78
CA TYR A 287 15.68 18.58 1.87
C TYR A 287 14.86 18.29 3.13
N MET A 288 14.01 19.23 3.54
CA MET A 288 13.17 19.06 4.74
C MET A 288 12.17 17.92 4.54
N GLY A 289 11.52 17.89 3.37
CA GLY A 289 10.64 16.79 2.99
C GLY A 289 11.39 15.45 2.94
N ALA A 290 12.60 15.44 2.36
CA ALA A 290 13.46 14.27 2.22
C ALA A 290 13.87 13.68 3.59
N ALA A 291 14.28 14.52 4.54
CA ALA A 291 14.62 14.11 5.89
C ALA A 291 13.42 13.48 6.61
N ALA A 292 12.24 14.08 6.47
CA ALA A 292 11.03 13.63 7.14
C ALA A 292 10.51 12.26 6.61
N VAL A 293 10.97 11.83 5.43
CA VAL A 293 10.60 10.55 4.79
C VAL A 293 11.78 9.59 4.59
N ASN A 294 12.84 9.75 5.40
CA ASN A 294 14.01 8.87 5.45
C ASN A 294 14.85 8.81 4.16
N LEU A 295 14.83 9.85 3.32
CA LEU A 295 15.79 9.95 2.21
C LEU A 295 17.16 10.47 2.68
N VAL A 296 17.19 11.20 3.79
CA VAL A 296 18.42 11.65 4.46
C VAL A 296 18.79 10.65 5.57
N PRO A 297 20.07 10.32 5.77
CA PRO A 297 20.50 9.45 6.86
C PRO A 297 20.10 9.97 8.25
N GLY A 298 19.68 9.07 9.12
CA GLY A 298 19.33 9.36 10.51
C GLY A 298 19.65 8.19 11.43
N GLU A 299 19.76 8.44 12.73
CA GLU A 299 20.06 7.43 13.75
C GLU A 299 18.91 6.44 13.98
N LYS A 300 17.67 6.93 13.82
CA LYS A 300 16.43 6.15 13.90
C LYS A 300 15.50 6.50 12.74
N PRO A 301 14.53 5.63 12.39
CA PRO A 301 13.52 5.95 11.40
C PRO A 301 12.76 7.24 11.76
N ALA A 302 12.72 8.20 10.84
CA ALA A 302 11.80 9.33 10.89
C ALA A 302 10.35 8.82 10.77
N ASP A 303 9.45 9.42 11.54
CA ASP A 303 8.04 9.07 11.56
C ASP A 303 7.19 10.31 11.24
N ILE A 304 7.07 10.59 9.94
CA ILE A 304 6.31 11.72 9.39
C ILE A 304 4.91 11.87 10.00
N TYR A 305 4.27 10.74 10.33
CA TYR A 305 2.92 10.73 10.88
C TYR A 305 2.89 11.28 12.30
N SER A 306 3.89 10.96 13.12
CA SER A 306 4.01 11.52 14.48
C SER A 306 4.41 12.98 14.44
N GLU A 307 5.25 13.40 13.49
CA GLU A 307 5.57 14.82 13.30
C GLU A 307 4.35 15.64 12.90
N ILE A 308 3.55 15.15 11.94
CA ILE A 308 2.27 15.78 11.58
C ILE A 308 1.31 15.79 12.76
N ALA A 309 1.18 14.69 13.50
CA ALA A 309 0.30 14.63 14.67
C ALA A 309 0.70 15.65 15.73
N ALA A 310 1.99 15.84 15.99
CA ALA A 310 2.50 16.85 16.91
C ALA A 310 2.14 18.26 16.43
N ARG A 311 2.40 18.60 15.17
CA ARG A 311 2.01 19.91 14.60
C ARG A 311 0.51 20.17 14.66
N VAL A 312 -0.30 19.14 14.35
CA VAL A 312 -1.76 19.23 14.46
C VAL A 312 -2.16 19.48 15.91
N LEU A 313 -1.57 18.75 16.86
CA LEU A 313 -1.86 18.93 18.29
C LEU A 313 -1.48 20.33 18.77
N ASP A 314 -0.36 20.89 18.32
CA ASP A 314 0.06 22.25 18.68
C ASP A 314 -0.95 23.29 18.18
N VAL A 315 -1.36 23.21 16.91
CA VAL A 315 -2.40 24.11 16.35
C VAL A 315 -3.73 23.94 17.08
N VAL A 316 -4.14 22.70 17.37
CA VAL A 316 -5.40 22.42 18.09
C VAL A 316 -5.34 22.95 19.52
N ARG A 317 -4.19 22.88 20.20
CA ARG A 317 -4.00 23.46 21.53
C ARG A 317 -4.08 24.97 21.48
N GLU A 318 -3.39 25.61 20.55
CA GLU A 318 -3.45 27.07 20.36
C GLU A 318 -4.90 27.52 20.07
N ASP A 319 -5.59 26.86 19.15
CA ASP A 319 -7.00 27.14 18.82
C ASP A 319 -7.92 26.93 20.04
N SER A 320 -7.65 25.94 20.88
CA SER A 320 -8.46 25.65 22.08
C SER A 320 -8.38 26.74 23.16
N MET A 321 -7.31 27.56 23.15
CA MET A 321 -7.07 28.65 24.10
C MET A 321 -7.60 30.00 23.62
N LYS A 322 -8.06 30.12 22.37
CA LYS A 322 -8.65 31.34 21.83
C LYS A 322 -10.04 31.61 22.43
N ASP A 323 -10.52 32.84 22.27
CA ASP A 323 -11.86 33.23 22.72
C ASP A 323 -12.94 32.64 21.79
N PRO A 324 -13.86 31.78 22.29
CA PRO A 324 -14.97 31.22 21.51
C PRO A 324 -15.87 32.27 20.85
N ALA A 325 -15.93 33.50 21.39
CA ALA A 325 -16.68 34.59 20.78
C ALA A 325 -16.05 35.10 19.47
N THR A 326 -14.74 34.89 19.30
CA THR A 326 -13.96 35.36 18.15
C THR A 326 -13.63 34.24 17.15
N ASP A 327 -13.53 33.00 17.61
CA ASP A 327 -13.19 31.84 16.79
C ASP A 327 -14.17 30.68 17.03
N PRO A 328 -15.04 30.36 16.05
CA PRO A 328 -16.03 29.29 16.18
C PRO A 328 -15.40 27.89 16.22
N SER A 329 -14.09 27.75 15.96
CA SER A 329 -13.40 26.46 16.04
C SER A 329 -13.01 26.05 17.46
N VAL A 330 -13.02 26.97 18.44
CA VAL A 330 -12.59 26.72 19.82
C VAL A 330 -13.31 25.52 20.47
N PRO A 331 -14.65 25.36 20.38
CA PRO A 331 -15.32 24.20 20.97
C PRO A 331 -14.90 22.88 20.32
N LEU A 332 -14.67 22.89 18.99
CA LEU A 332 -14.20 21.71 18.25
C LEU A 332 -12.77 21.35 18.62
N ALA A 333 -11.91 22.38 18.77
CA ALA A 333 -10.52 22.22 19.18
C ALA A 333 -10.43 21.59 20.58
N LYS A 334 -11.21 22.08 21.55
CA LYS A 334 -11.25 21.52 22.92
C LYS A 334 -11.62 20.03 22.95
N VAL A 335 -12.56 19.60 22.10
CA VAL A 335 -12.91 18.17 21.97
C VAL A 335 -11.79 17.37 21.30
N LEU A 336 -11.09 17.97 20.35
CA LEU A 336 -10.07 17.29 19.56
C LEU A 336 -8.72 17.14 20.28
N VAL A 337 -8.36 18.02 21.21
CA VAL A 337 -7.02 18.04 21.88
C VAL A 337 -6.60 16.66 22.36
N ASP A 338 -7.48 15.93 23.04
CA ASP A 338 -7.17 14.62 23.63
C ASP A 338 -7.30 13.46 22.63
N GLU A 339 -7.76 13.74 21.43
CA GLU A 339 -8.00 12.77 20.36
C GLU A 339 -6.88 12.74 19.32
N VAL A 340 -5.98 13.73 19.28
CA VAL A 340 -4.91 13.79 18.28
C VAL A 340 -3.81 12.79 18.61
N ASP A 341 -3.65 11.78 17.74
CA ASP A 341 -2.53 10.86 17.78
C ASP A 341 -2.05 10.52 16.36
N ARG A 342 -0.97 9.75 16.29
CA ARG A 342 -0.41 9.24 15.03
C ARG A 342 -1.45 8.47 14.21
N LYS A 343 -2.29 7.64 14.84
CA LYS A 343 -3.27 6.76 14.16
C LYS A 343 -4.38 7.57 13.49
N LEU A 344 -4.78 8.69 14.09
CA LEU A 344 -5.78 9.63 13.56
C LEU A 344 -5.34 10.21 12.21
N VAL A 345 -4.09 10.68 12.10
CA VAL A 345 -3.59 11.39 10.92
C VAL A 345 -2.95 10.48 9.87
N LYS A 346 -2.44 9.30 10.25
CA LYS A 346 -1.65 8.39 9.40
C LYS A 346 -2.30 8.13 8.03
N GLN A 347 -3.57 7.73 8.03
CA GLN A 347 -4.26 7.35 6.79
C GLN A 347 -4.46 8.55 5.86
N THR A 348 -4.82 9.71 6.42
CA THR A 348 -5.01 10.95 5.65
C THR A 348 -3.69 11.41 5.04
N VAL A 349 -2.61 11.46 5.82
CA VAL A 349 -1.29 11.85 5.33
C VAL A 349 -0.82 10.90 4.22
N MET A 350 -0.95 9.59 4.42
CA MET A 350 -0.55 8.58 3.44
C MET A 350 -1.34 8.66 2.13
N THR A 351 -2.61 9.07 2.17
CA THR A 351 -3.49 9.04 0.99
C THR A 351 -3.63 10.40 0.29
N SER A 352 -3.33 11.51 0.96
CA SER A 352 -3.38 12.86 0.38
C SER A 352 -2.44 13.02 -0.81
N VAL A 353 -1.23 12.43 -0.75
CA VAL A 353 -0.28 12.43 -1.88
C VAL A 353 -0.77 11.65 -3.09
N TYR A 354 -1.76 10.80 -2.88
CA TYR A 354 -2.45 10.04 -3.92
C TYR A 354 -3.77 10.69 -4.36
N GLY A 355 -3.95 11.99 -4.09
CA GLY A 355 -5.06 12.78 -4.61
C GLY A 355 -6.38 12.61 -3.85
N VAL A 356 -6.33 12.18 -2.59
CA VAL A 356 -7.50 12.20 -1.72
C VAL A 356 -8.00 13.63 -1.54
N THR A 357 -9.30 13.83 -1.78
CA THR A 357 -9.96 15.13 -1.60
C THR A 357 -10.29 15.36 -0.14
N PHE A 358 -10.61 16.62 0.24
CA PHE A 358 -11.07 16.97 1.57
C PHE A 358 -12.20 16.05 2.08
N ILE A 359 -13.17 15.70 1.22
CA ILE A 359 -14.28 14.82 1.58
C ILE A 359 -13.78 13.42 1.95
N GLY A 360 -12.84 12.87 1.17
CA GLY A 360 -12.24 11.57 1.44
C GLY A 360 -11.38 11.58 2.70
N ALA A 361 -10.55 12.61 2.88
CA ALA A 361 -9.72 12.80 4.08
C ALA A 361 -10.59 12.90 5.35
N ARG A 362 -11.67 13.68 5.30
CA ARG A 362 -12.66 13.78 6.38
C ARG A 362 -13.28 12.44 6.74
N GLN A 363 -13.67 11.65 5.75
CA GLN A 363 -14.24 10.32 6.02
C GLN A 363 -13.23 9.40 6.70
N GLN A 364 -11.95 9.48 6.35
CA GLN A 364 -10.89 8.70 7.00
C GLN A 364 -10.70 9.12 8.46
N ILE A 365 -10.59 10.42 8.73
CA ILE A 365 -10.47 10.93 10.11
C ILE A 365 -11.72 10.62 10.93
N MET A 366 -12.91 10.84 10.37
CA MET A 366 -14.18 10.53 11.03
C MET A 366 -14.26 9.05 11.43
N LYS A 367 -13.82 8.13 10.55
CA LYS A 367 -13.77 6.69 10.87
C LYS A 367 -12.84 6.42 12.05
N ARG A 368 -11.67 7.07 12.13
CA ARG A 368 -10.73 6.92 13.26
C ARG A 368 -11.28 7.47 14.56
N LEU A 369 -11.98 8.60 14.53
CA LEU A 369 -12.67 9.14 15.71
C LEU A 369 -13.82 8.20 16.16
N GLN A 370 -14.55 7.59 15.22
CA GLN A 370 -15.58 6.59 15.53
C GLN A 370 -15.01 5.34 16.19
N GLU A 371 -13.83 4.87 15.75
CA GLU A 371 -13.13 3.72 16.34
C GLU A 371 -12.73 3.97 17.81
N LYS A 372 -12.48 5.23 18.20
CA LYS A 372 -12.17 5.60 19.59
C LYS A 372 -13.40 5.65 20.50
N GLY A 373 -14.56 5.99 19.95
CA GLY A 373 -15.83 5.93 20.68
C GLY A 373 -16.06 7.02 21.74
N HIS A 374 -15.17 8.00 21.89
CA HIS A 374 -15.31 9.08 22.87
C HIS A 374 -16.34 10.15 22.45
N ILE A 375 -16.57 10.33 21.14
CA ILE A 375 -17.55 11.29 20.59
C ILE A 375 -18.79 10.51 20.14
N THR A 376 -19.88 10.61 20.90
CA THR A 376 -21.12 9.87 20.65
C THR A 376 -22.17 10.65 19.85
N ASP A 377 -22.07 11.99 19.82
CA ASP A 377 -22.95 12.84 19.02
C ASP A 377 -22.48 12.89 17.56
N ASP A 378 -23.32 12.42 16.63
CA ASP A 378 -23.00 12.29 15.21
C ASP A 378 -22.72 13.65 14.53
N LYS A 379 -23.37 14.72 14.99
CA LYS A 379 -23.21 16.06 14.42
C LYS A 379 -21.87 16.65 14.87
N LEU A 380 -21.57 16.58 16.16
CA LEU A 380 -20.29 17.00 16.72
C LEU A 380 -19.14 16.20 16.10
N LEU A 381 -19.29 14.89 15.95
CA LEU A 381 -18.32 14.03 15.27
C LEU A 381 -18.05 14.50 13.84
N TYR A 382 -19.11 14.86 13.09
CA TYR A 382 -18.98 15.40 11.75
C TYR A 382 -18.20 16.72 11.75
N ASP A 383 -18.54 17.66 12.64
CA ASP A 383 -17.92 18.98 12.71
C ASP A 383 -16.45 18.90 13.16
N VAL A 384 -16.15 18.11 14.19
CA VAL A 384 -14.78 17.81 14.66
C VAL A 384 -13.97 17.16 13.55
N SER A 385 -14.55 16.22 12.80
CA SER A 385 -13.84 15.59 11.66
C SER A 385 -13.49 16.60 10.56
N CYS A 386 -14.36 17.58 10.29
CA CYS A 386 -14.08 18.65 9.32
C CYS A 386 -12.92 19.52 9.79
N TYR A 387 -12.95 19.94 11.06
CA TYR A 387 -11.90 20.75 11.67
C TYR A 387 -10.55 20.03 11.67
N ALA A 388 -10.50 18.79 12.19
CA ALA A 388 -9.31 17.96 12.21
C ALA A 388 -8.71 17.75 10.82
N THR A 389 -9.55 17.55 9.80
CA THR A 389 -9.10 17.40 8.40
C THR A 389 -8.44 18.66 7.88
N ARG A 390 -9.02 19.84 8.14
CA ARG A 390 -8.45 21.12 7.71
C ARG A 390 -7.07 21.32 8.32
N VAL A 391 -6.95 21.21 9.64
CA VAL A 391 -5.68 21.39 10.37
C VAL A 391 -4.64 20.38 9.88
N THR A 392 -5.02 19.11 9.68
CA THR A 392 -4.11 18.06 9.18
C THR A 392 -3.59 18.36 7.77
N LEU A 393 -4.45 18.77 6.85
CA LEU A 393 -4.05 19.07 5.46
C LEU A 393 -3.21 20.35 5.38
N ASP A 394 -3.50 21.34 6.22
CA ASP A 394 -2.71 22.57 6.32
C ASP A 394 -1.30 22.27 6.87
N ALA A 395 -1.20 21.48 7.94
CA ALA A 395 0.09 21.04 8.50
C ALA A 395 0.92 20.26 7.47
N LEU A 396 0.28 19.37 6.70
CA LEU A 396 0.92 18.63 5.61
C LEU A 396 1.41 19.56 4.50
N GLY A 397 0.59 20.53 4.09
CA GLY A 397 0.92 21.48 3.04
C GLY A 397 2.06 22.43 3.41
N GLN A 398 2.18 22.79 4.69
CA GLN A 398 3.28 23.61 5.20
C GLN A 398 4.62 22.88 5.18
N MET A 399 4.62 21.57 5.45
CA MET A 399 5.85 20.76 5.48
C MET A 399 6.31 20.33 4.09
N PHE A 400 5.39 20.08 3.14
CA PHE A 400 5.70 19.60 1.80
C PHE A 400 5.31 20.60 0.71
N GLN A 401 5.87 21.81 0.78
CA GLN A 401 5.56 22.88 -0.16
C GLN A 401 5.99 22.52 -1.60
N SER A 402 7.16 21.87 -1.74
CA SER A 402 7.66 21.45 -3.05
C SER A 402 6.76 20.40 -3.69
N ALA A 403 6.32 19.39 -2.93
CA ALA A 403 5.34 18.40 -3.39
C ALA A 403 4.03 19.07 -3.83
N ARG A 404 3.52 20.05 -3.05
CA ARG A 404 2.31 20.81 -3.39
C ARG A 404 2.48 21.61 -4.69
N ALA A 405 3.63 22.24 -4.90
CA ALA A 405 3.94 22.98 -6.12
C ALA A 405 3.97 22.05 -7.35
N ILE A 406 4.61 20.88 -7.24
CA ILE A 406 4.66 19.88 -8.31
C ILE A 406 3.25 19.34 -8.61
N MET A 407 2.47 18.98 -7.59
CA MET A 407 1.09 18.51 -7.77
C MET A 407 0.21 19.56 -8.47
N ALA A 408 0.37 20.84 -8.11
CA ALA A 408 -0.34 21.94 -8.76
C ALA A 408 0.07 22.07 -10.24
N TRP A 409 1.37 22.07 -10.53
CA TRP A 409 1.91 22.15 -11.88
C TRP A 409 1.42 20.99 -12.77
N LEU A 410 1.48 19.76 -12.27
CA LEU A 410 0.92 18.58 -12.96
C LEU A 410 -0.57 18.80 -13.23
N GLY A 411 -1.34 19.21 -12.22
CA GLY A 411 -2.77 19.48 -12.36
C GLY A 411 -3.11 20.55 -13.41
N ASP A 412 -2.28 21.58 -13.55
CA ASP A 412 -2.48 22.63 -14.55
C ASP A 412 -2.10 22.16 -15.96
N CYS A 413 -1.01 21.41 -16.10
CA CYS A 413 -0.67 20.70 -17.34
C CYS A 413 -1.83 19.81 -17.81
N ALA A 414 -2.37 18.99 -16.91
CA ALA A 414 -3.51 18.13 -17.19
C ALA A 414 -4.77 18.91 -17.59
N LYS A 415 -5.04 20.06 -16.96
CA LYS A 415 -6.16 20.93 -17.31
C LYS A 415 -6.03 21.46 -18.74
N MET A 416 -4.83 21.92 -19.13
CA MET A 416 -4.60 22.46 -20.47
C MET A 416 -4.76 21.38 -21.54
N ILE A 417 -4.20 20.19 -21.33
CA ILE A 417 -4.38 19.04 -22.25
C ILE A 417 -5.86 18.67 -22.37
N ALA A 418 -6.54 18.51 -21.22
CA ALA A 418 -7.94 18.11 -21.19
C ALA A 418 -8.89 19.18 -21.77
N SER A 419 -8.49 20.47 -21.78
CA SER A 419 -9.26 21.55 -22.43
C SER A 419 -9.33 21.40 -23.95
N LYS A 420 -8.35 20.70 -24.55
CA LYS A 420 -8.34 20.33 -25.98
C LYS A 420 -9.08 19.02 -26.26
N ASN A 421 -9.84 18.51 -25.28
CA ASN A 421 -10.54 17.23 -25.33
C ASN A 421 -9.60 16.03 -25.63
N GLN A 422 -8.37 16.09 -25.12
CA GLN A 422 -7.39 15.00 -25.20
C GLN A 422 -7.13 14.41 -23.80
N PRO A 423 -6.88 13.09 -23.67
CA PRO A 423 -6.46 12.50 -22.41
C PRO A 423 -4.99 12.81 -22.13
N VAL A 424 -4.64 12.98 -20.85
CA VAL A 424 -3.25 13.06 -20.43
C VAL A 424 -2.57 11.71 -20.68
N ARG A 425 -1.41 11.74 -21.33
CA ARG A 425 -0.57 10.58 -21.62
C ARG A 425 0.90 10.95 -21.46
N TRP A 426 1.71 10.02 -20.98
CA TRP A 426 3.16 10.19 -20.83
C TRP A 426 3.85 8.84 -20.92
N THR A 427 5.17 8.86 -21.06
CA THR A 427 5.99 7.64 -21.02
C THR A 427 6.75 7.57 -19.70
N SER A 428 6.58 6.46 -18.97
CA SER A 428 7.34 6.23 -17.72
C SER A 428 8.85 6.06 -17.99
N PRO A 429 9.71 6.27 -16.98
CA PRO A 429 11.16 6.07 -17.10
C PRO A 429 11.59 4.66 -17.57
N VAL A 430 10.77 3.63 -17.35
CA VAL A 430 11.02 2.26 -17.86
C VAL A 430 10.45 2.00 -19.25
N GLY A 431 9.89 3.03 -19.91
CA GLY A 431 9.38 2.96 -21.28
C GLY A 431 7.90 2.58 -21.40
N LEU A 432 7.17 2.38 -20.31
CA LEU A 432 5.72 2.08 -20.37
C LEU A 432 4.93 3.33 -20.79
N PRO A 433 4.12 3.29 -21.87
CA PRO A 433 3.20 4.36 -22.20
C PRO A 433 1.98 4.32 -21.26
N VAL A 434 1.69 5.44 -20.61
CA VAL A 434 0.59 5.59 -19.66
C VAL A 434 -0.44 6.54 -20.23
N VAL A 435 -1.73 6.16 -20.17
CA VAL A 435 -2.85 7.00 -20.63
C VAL A 435 -3.95 7.03 -19.59
N GLN A 436 -4.41 8.23 -19.21
CA GLN A 436 -5.51 8.37 -18.26
C GLN A 436 -6.87 8.04 -18.89
N PRO A 437 -7.69 7.18 -18.26
CA PRO A 437 -8.94 6.70 -18.86
C PRO A 437 -10.14 7.64 -18.63
N TYR A 438 -9.95 8.84 -18.06
CA TYR A 438 -11.07 9.62 -17.53
C TYR A 438 -11.85 10.37 -18.62
N LYS A 439 -12.88 9.70 -19.13
CA LYS A 439 -13.90 10.25 -20.04
C LYS A 439 -15.25 10.40 -19.32
N LYS A 440 -16.12 11.26 -19.86
CA LYS A 440 -17.52 11.37 -19.43
C LYS A 440 -18.27 10.12 -19.89
N TYR A 441 -19.16 9.62 -19.05
CA TYR A 441 -19.92 8.41 -19.35
C TYR A 441 -21.33 8.76 -19.80
N LYS A 442 -21.87 7.90 -20.65
CA LYS A 442 -23.29 7.91 -21.05
C LYS A 442 -23.98 6.72 -20.39
N ASN A 443 -25.13 6.99 -19.78
CA ASN A 443 -25.97 5.96 -19.17
C ASN A 443 -27.02 5.50 -20.19
N TYR A 444 -27.20 4.20 -20.31
CA TYR A 444 -28.17 3.56 -21.19
C TYR A 444 -29.07 2.68 -20.34
N MET A 445 -30.38 2.91 -20.41
CA MET A 445 -31.36 2.07 -19.72
C MET A 445 -31.85 1.00 -20.69
N ILE A 446 -31.55 -0.25 -20.39
CA ILE A 446 -32.01 -1.42 -21.15
C ILE A 446 -33.15 -2.05 -20.38
N ARG A 447 -34.37 -1.89 -20.90
CA ARG A 447 -35.53 -2.62 -20.38
C ARG A 447 -35.52 -4.04 -20.91
N THR A 448 -35.52 -5.00 -20.00
CA THR A 448 -35.72 -6.43 -20.28
C THR A 448 -37.08 -6.86 -19.72
N SER A 449 -37.54 -8.04 -20.09
CA SER A 449 -38.82 -8.59 -19.58
C SER A 449 -38.85 -8.78 -18.06
N LEU A 450 -37.68 -8.92 -17.41
CA LEU A 450 -37.55 -9.17 -15.97
C LEU A 450 -37.19 -7.91 -15.17
N GLN A 451 -36.42 -6.99 -15.75
CA GLN A 451 -35.88 -5.82 -15.05
C GLN A 451 -35.36 -4.75 -16.01
N CYS A 452 -35.11 -3.55 -15.48
CA CYS A 452 -34.44 -2.47 -16.21
C CYS A 452 -32.97 -2.37 -15.77
N LEU A 453 -32.04 -2.59 -16.70
CA LEU A 453 -30.61 -2.53 -16.47
C LEU A 453 -30.05 -1.16 -16.84
N ALA A 454 -29.32 -0.51 -15.92
CA ALA A 454 -28.58 0.72 -16.21
C ALA A 454 -27.14 0.37 -16.61
N LEU A 455 -26.82 0.47 -17.91
CA LEU A 455 -25.46 0.29 -18.42
C LEU A 455 -24.74 1.63 -18.54
N ARG A 456 -23.47 1.64 -18.14
CA ARG A 456 -22.60 2.81 -18.25
C ARG A 456 -21.54 2.55 -19.32
N ARG A 457 -21.49 3.39 -20.35
CA ARG A 457 -20.51 3.31 -21.44
C ARG A 457 -19.68 4.58 -21.51
N GLU A 458 -18.40 4.46 -21.80
CA GLU A 458 -17.52 5.61 -22.05
C GLU A 458 -18.03 6.41 -23.26
N GLY A 459 -18.15 7.72 -23.11
CA GLY A 459 -18.34 8.65 -24.21
C GLY A 459 -17.00 9.24 -24.67
N ASP A 460 -17.05 10.09 -25.71
CA ASP A 460 -15.85 10.65 -26.34
C ASP A 460 -15.33 11.93 -25.66
N ALA A 461 -16.15 12.54 -24.79
CA ALA A 461 -15.79 13.79 -24.11
C ALA A 461 -14.91 13.52 -22.88
N ILE A 462 -13.83 14.27 -22.73
CA ILE A 462 -12.90 14.17 -21.60
C ILE A 462 -13.55 14.72 -20.31
N ALA A 463 -13.29 14.04 -19.19
CA ALA A 463 -13.67 14.52 -17.87
C ALA A 463 -12.55 15.38 -17.28
N THR A 464 -12.46 16.65 -17.69
CA THR A 464 -11.37 17.58 -17.35
C THR A 464 -11.02 17.62 -15.86
N GLN A 465 -12.03 17.72 -14.99
CA GLN A 465 -11.79 17.77 -13.53
C GLN A 465 -11.18 16.47 -12.99
N ARG A 466 -11.57 15.31 -13.56
CA ARG A 466 -10.99 14.01 -13.16
C ARG A 466 -9.58 13.83 -13.71
N GLN A 467 -9.31 14.26 -14.94
CA GLN A 467 -7.95 14.27 -15.50
C GLN A 467 -7.00 15.11 -14.63
N LYS A 468 -7.41 16.34 -14.29
CA LYS A 468 -6.64 17.24 -13.41
C LYS A 468 -6.36 16.60 -12.05
N ALA A 469 -7.40 16.14 -11.36
CA ALA A 469 -7.26 15.61 -10.00
C ALA A 469 -6.45 14.30 -9.95
N ALA A 470 -6.53 13.46 -10.99
CA ALA A 470 -5.91 12.16 -10.99
C ALA A 470 -4.49 12.14 -11.61
N PHE A 471 -4.03 13.23 -12.24
CA PHE A 471 -2.70 13.24 -12.84
C PHE A 471 -1.54 13.16 -11.85
N PRO A 472 -1.46 13.99 -10.82
CA PRO A 472 -0.40 13.86 -9.82
C PRO A 472 -0.25 12.45 -9.22
N PRO A 473 -1.33 11.79 -8.73
CA PRO A 473 -1.18 10.47 -8.14
C PRO A 473 -0.84 9.39 -9.17
N ASN A 474 -1.41 9.44 -10.38
CA ASN A 474 -1.09 8.47 -11.41
C ASN A 474 0.35 8.61 -11.92
N PHE A 475 0.88 9.84 -11.95
CA PHE A 475 2.26 10.11 -12.33
C PHE A 475 3.24 9.55 -11.29
N VAL A 476 3.06 9.85 -10.00
CA VAL A 476 3.90 9.28 -8.93
C VAL A 476 3.79 7.76 -8.87
N HIS A 477 2.60 7.20 -9.11
CA HIS A 477 2.47 5.75 -9.24
C HIS A 477 3.31 5.18 -10.40
N SER A 478 3.47 5.90 -11.50
CA SER A 478 4.34 5.42 -12.57
C SER A 478 5.84 5.48 -12.22
N LEU A 479 6.23 6.38 -11.30
CA LEU A 479 7.60 6.48 -10.80
C LEU A 479 7.91 5.40 -9.76
N ASP A 480 6.98 5.12 -8.83
CA ASP A 480 7.12 4.02 -7.86
C ASP A 480 7.31 2.68 -8.57
N SER A 481 6.54 2.48 -9.63
CA SER A 481 6.56 1.26 -10.42
C SER A 481 7.83 1.15 -11.23
N SER A 482 8.34 2.28 -11.75
CA SER A 482 9.62 2.33 -12.43
C SER A 482 10.77 1.97 -11.48
N HIS A 483 10.77 2.50 -10.26
CA HIS A 483 11.78 2.19 -9.24
C HIS A 483 11.76 0.71 -8.83
N MET A 484 10.57 0.15 -8.59
CA MET A 484 10.41 -1.29 -8.30
C MET A 484 10.92 -2.16 -9.45
N MET A 485 10.57 -1.84 -10.70
CA MET A 485 11.01 -2.62 -11.86
C MET A 485 12.53 -2.54 -12.08
N MET A 486 13.11 -1.36 -11.93
CA MET A 486 14.56 -1.14 -11.99
C MET A 486 15.28 -1.97 -10.91
N THR A 487 14.79 -1.90 -9.67
CA THR A 487 15.32 -2.68 -8.55
C THR A 487 15.20 -4.19 -8.79
N ALA A 488 14.06 -4.67 -9.28
CA ALA A 488 13.83 -6.09 -9.54
C ALA A 488 14.82 -6.66 -10.58
N ILE A 489 15.08 -5.91 -11.66
CA ILE A 489 16.03 -6.29 -12.72
C ILE A 489 17.44 -6.41 -12.14
N THR A 490 17.93 -5.37 -11.47
CA THR A 490 19.28 -5.38 -10.90
C THR A 490 19.45 -6.42 -9.79
N CYS A 491 18.42 -6.67 -8.98
CA CYS A 491 18.39 -7.78 -8.02
C CYS A 491 18.55 -9.13 -8.72
N LYS A 492 17.85 -9.35 -9.85
CA LYS A 492 17.97 -10.59 -10.61
C LYS A 492 19.37 -10.77 -11.20
N GLU A 493 19.96 -9.71 -11.75
CA GLU A 493 21.33 -9.71 -12.26
C GLU A 493 22.36 -10.03 -11.17
N ALA A 494 22.12 -9.57 -9.94
CA ALA A 494 22.92 -9.90 -8.76
C ALA A 494 22.62 -11.29 -8.16
N GLY A 495 21.68 -12.06 -8.72
CA GLY A 495 21.36 -13.42 -8.29
C GLY A 495 20.39 -13.51 -7.10
N LEU A 496 19.64 -12.44 -6.79
CA LEU A 496 18.65 -12.40 -5.71
C LEU A 496 17.27 -12.87 -6.21
N HIS A 497 16.47 -13.45 -5.32
CA HIS A 497 15.04 -13.72 -5.57
C HIS A 497 14.24 -12.53 -5.09
N PHE A 498 13.64 -11.80 -6.04
CA PHE A 498 12.88 -10.60 -5.76
C PHE A 498 11.37 -10.87 -5.84
N ALA A 499 10.63 -10.42 -4.84
CA ALA A 499 9.20 -10.18 -4.92
C ALA A 499 8.91 -8.76 -4.42
N GLY A 500 7.72 -8.24 -4.73
CA GLY A 500 7.35 -6.93 -4.22
C GLY A 500 5.86 -6.66 -4.25
N VAL A 501 5.42 -5.86 -3.29
CA VAL A 501 4.07 -5.31 -3.19
C VAL A 501 4.18 -3.81 -3.33
N HIS A 502 4.18 -3.33 -4.58
CA HIS A 502 4.31 -1.90 -4.89
C HIS A 502 5.60 -1.28 -4.30
N ASP A 503 5.51 -0.64 -3.14
CA ASP A 503 6.57 0.04 -2.40
C ASP A 503 7.19 -0.81 -1.26
N SER A 504 6.97 -2.12 -1.30
CA SER A 504 7.47 -3.11 -0.34
C SER A 504 8.29 -4.17 -1.08
N PHE A 505 9.60 -4.25 -0.84
CA PHE A 505 10.56 -5.04 -1.61
C PHE A 505 11.11 -6.21 -0.81
N TRP A 506 11.01 -7.43 -1.35
CA TRP A 506 11.22 -8.66 -0.58
C TRP A 506 12.30 -9.53 -1.21
N VAL A 507 13.21 -10.03 -0.37
CA VAL A 507 14.28 -10.99 -0.74
C VAL A 507 14.49 -11.98 0.40
N HIS A 508 15.36 -12.97 0.22
CA HIS A 508 15.79 -13.82 1.35
C HIS A 508 16.57 -13.00 2.38
N ALA A 509 16.52 -13.43 3.65
CA ALA A 509 17.18 -12.72 4.74
C ALA A 509 18.69 -12.46 4.49
N CYS A 510 19.40 -13.43 3.90
CA CYS A 510 20.82 -13.30 3.57
C CYS A 510 21.12 -12.23 2.51
N ASP A 511 20.12 -11.84 1.72
CA ASP A 511 20.25 -10.97 0.55
C ASP A 511 19.84 -9.52 0.84
N VAL A 512 19.29 -9.23 2.02
CA VAL A 512 18.70 -7.92 2.36
C VAL A 512 19.72 -6.79 2.27
N ASP A 513 20.94 -6.97 2.77
CA ASP A 513 21.98 -5.93 2.67
C ASP A 513 22.27 -5.56 1.21
N LYS A 514 22.38 -6.57 0.33
CA LYS A 514 22.65 -6.35 -1.09
C LYS A 514 21.46 -5.70 -1.78
N MET A 515 20.24 -6.12 -1.46
CA MET A 515 19.02 -5.50 -1.97
C MET A 515 18.90 -4.03 -1.53
N ASN A 516 19.23 -3.72 -0.28
CA ASN A 516 19.26 -2.36 0.26
C ASN A 516 20.28 -1.46 -0.44
N GLN A 517 21.42 -2.00 -0.87
CA GLN A 517 22.35 -1.27 -1.74
C GLN A 517 21.70 -0.99 -3.11
N ILE A 518 21.19 -2.04 -3.77
CA ILE A 518 20.62 -1.95 -5.12
C ILE A 518 19.43 -0.98 -5.16
N LEU A 519 18.52 -1.05 -4.19
CA LEU A 519 17.31 -0.22 -4.18
C LEU A 519 17.67 1.27 -4.06
N ARG A 520 18.71 1.62 -3.30
CA ARG A 520 19.19 3.00 -3.15
C ARG A 520 19.84 3.48 -4.43
N GLU A 521 20.72 2.66 -5.02
CA GLU A 521 21.38 2.95 -6.29
C GLU A 521 20.36 3.19 -7.41
N GLN A 522 19.34 2.33 -7.53
CA GLN A 522 18.29 2.48 -8.54
C GLN A 522 17.37 3.69 -8.28
N PHE A 523 17.14 4.07 -7.03
CA PHE A 523 16.42 5.30 -6.71
C PHE A 523 17.23 6.54 -7.13
N VAL A 524 18.53 6.56 -6.83
CA VAL A 524 19.43 7.64 -7.25
C VAL A 524 19.54 7.72 -8.77
N GLU A 525 19.65 6.58 -9.46
CA GLU A 525 19.65 6.52 -10.92
C GLU A 525 18.36 7.10 -11.50
N LEU A 526 17.20 6.69 -10.97
CA LEU A 526 15.89 7.20 -11.39
C LEU A 526 15.82 8.73 -11.27
N TYR A 527 16.20 9.27 -10.12
CA TYR A 527 16.08 10.69 -9.82
C TYR A 527 17.22 11.57 -10.29
N SER A 528 18.29 10.96 -10.84
CA SER A 528 19.32 11.68 -11.57
C SER A 528 18.87 12.07 -12.99
N MET A 529 17.77 11.49 -13.49
CA MET A 529 17.14 11.92 -14.74
C MET A 529 16.32 13.21 -14.54
N PRO A 530 16.25 14.09 -15.56
CA PRO A 530 15.43 15.30 -15.52
C PRO A 530 13.96 14.96 -15.81
N ILE A 531 13.31 14.27 -14.86
CA ILE A 531 11.98 13.64 -15.07
C ILE A 531 10.90 14.67 -15.42
N LEU A 532 10.86 15.82 -14.73
CA LEU A 532 9.81 16.83 -14.96
C LEU A 532 10.03 17.57 -16.27
N GLU A 533 11.29 17.80 -16.65
CA GLU A 533 11.69 18.43 -17.89
C GLU A 533 11.39 17.51 -19.08
N ASN A 534 11.75 16.22 -18.99
CA ASN A 534 11.40 15.21 -19.99
C ASN A 534 9.89 15.13 -20.21
N LEU A 535 9.10 15.20 -19.13
CA LEU A 535 7.64 15.22 -19.21
C LEU A 535 7.13 16.49 -19.92
N LEU A 536 7.71 17.65 -19.61
CA LEU A 536 7.36 18.92 -20.25
C LEU A 536 7.70 18.90 -21.74
N GLU A 537 8.86 18.39 -22.12
CA GLU A 537 9.27 18.20 -23.52
C GLU A 537 8.33 17.24 -24.28
N GLU A 538 7.92 16.14 -23.64
CA GLU A 538 6.92 15.21 -24.20
C GLU A 538 5.59 15.92 -24.43
N PHE A 539 5.12 16.73 -23.47
CA PHE A 539 3.89 17.50 -23.62
C PHE A 539 3.96 18.57 -24.70
N GLN A 540 5.07 19.31 -24.80
CA GLN A 540 5.28 20.31 -25.85
C GLN A 540 5.32 19.66 -27.24
N THR A 541 5.91 18.48 -27.36
CA THR A 541 5.94 17.71 -28.60
C THR A 541 4.56 17.19 -28.99
N LEU A 542 3.80 16.64 -28.04
CA LEU A 542 2.46 16.10 -28.28
C LEU A 542 1.39 17.18 -28.49
N PHE A 543 1.58 18.37 -27.91
CA PHE A 543 0.62 19.47 -27.92
C PHE A 543 1.31 20.80 -28.27
N PRO A 544 1.84 20.96 -29.50
CA PRO A 544 2.66 22.13 -29.90
C PRO A 544 1.88 23.46 -29.92
N THR A 545 0.54 23.41 -29.82
CA THR A 545 -0.33 24.60 -29.76
C THR A 545 -0.70 25.01 -28.33
N VAL A 546 -0.18 24.29 -27.32
CA VAL A 546 -0.43 24.56 -25.90
C VAL A 546 0.85 25.12 -25.28
N GLU A 547 0.72 26.30 -24.66
CA GLU A 547 1.81 26.90 -23.89
C GLU A 547 1.77 26.38 -22.46
N PHE A 548 2.71 25.49 -22.11
CA PHE A 548 2.81 24.91 -20.77
C PHE A 548 3.65 25.78 -19.84
N PRO A 549 3.29 25.87 -18.54
CA PRO A 549 4.09 26.58 -17.55
C PRO A 549 5.44 25.88 -17.35
N PRO A 550 6.50 26.64 -17.01
CA PRO A 550 7.82 26.06 -16.73
C PRO A 550 7.75 25.10 -15.53
N CYS A 551 8.70 24.16 -15.47
CA CYS A 551 8.84 23.26 -14.34
C CYS A 551 9.01 24.05 -13.02
N PRO A 552 8.46 23.56 -11.89
CA PRO A 552 8.70 24.15 -10.58
C PRO A 552 10.19 24.20 -10.24
N ALA A 553 10.61 25.20 -9.47
CA ALA A 553 11.98 25.30 -9.01
C ALA A 553 12.36 24.10 -8.13
N GLN A 554 13.54 23.55 -8.35
CA GLN A 554 14.11 22.50 -7.52
C GLN A 554 14.75 23.10 -6.27
N GLY A 555 14.65 22.39 -5.15
CA GLY A 555 15.38 22.71 -3.92
C GLY A 555 16.84 22.27 -3.95
N ASN A 556 17.41 22.05 -2.76
CA ASN A 556 18.83 21.81 -2.53
C ASN A 556 19.20 20.40 -2.05
N PHE A 557 18.25 19.46 -2.00
CA PHE A 557 18.53 18.08 -1.60
C PHE A 557 19.42 17.35 -2.63
N ASP A 558 20.56 16.82 -2.18
CA ASP A 558 21.35 15.90 -3.00
C ASP A 558 20.79 14.47 -2.86
N VAL A 559 20.18 13.98 -3.94
CA VAL A 559 19.62 12.62 -4.00
C VAL A 559 20.67 11.54 -3.69
N ARG A 560 21.97 11.81 -3.83
CA ARG A 560 23.03 10.85 -3.47
C ARG A 560 23.09 10.54 -1.97
N GLU A 561 22.55 11.40 -1.11
CA GLU A 561 22.43 11.13 0.34
C GLU A 561 21.58 9.87 0.62
N VAL A 562 20.69 9.49 -0.30
CA VAL A 562 19.90 8.24 -0.19
C VAL A 562 20.79 7.01 -0.10
N LEU A 563 21.99 7.02 -0.70
CA LEU A 563 22.92 5.87 -0.70
C LEU A 563 23.35 5.44 0.70
N THR A 564 23.39 6.39 1.65
CA THR A 564 23.77 6.15 3.04
C THR A 564 22.57 6.17 3.99
N SER A 565 21.34 6.32 3.48
CA SER A 565 20.14 6.33 4.31
C SER A 565 19.70 4.92 4.70
N THR A 566 20.02 4.54 5.94
CA THR A 566 19.70 3.22 6.52
C THR A 566 18.20 2.92 6.47
N TYR A 567 17.34 3.89 6.78
CA TYR A 567 15.90 3.68 6.97
C TYR A 567 15.03 4.14 5.78
N PHE A 568 15.64 4.40 4.61
CA PHE A 568 14.91 4.73 3.38
C PHE A 568 13.82 3.69 3.07
N PHE A 569 14.20 2.42 3.12
CA PHE A 569 13.34 1.24 3.15
C PHE A 569 13.76 0.44 4.39
N ASN A 570 12.83 0.13 5.31
CA ASN A 570 13.15 -0.57 6.57
C ASN A 570 11.97 -1.38 7.10
#